data_AF-A0A1U7MY89-F1
#
_entry.id   AF-A0A1U7MY89-F1
#
_cell.length_a   1.000
_cell.length_b   1.000
_cell.length_c   1.000
_cell.angle_alpha   90.00
_cell.angle_beta   90.00
_cell.angle_gamma   90.00
#
_symmetry.space_group_name_H-M   'P 1'
#
loop_
_entity.id
_entity.type
_entity.pdbx_description
1 polymer ?
#
loop_
_entity_poly.entity_id
_entity_poly.type
_entity_poly.pdbx_seq_one_letter_code
_entity_poly.pdbx_strand_id
1 'polypeptide(L)'
;MTQNNRSPWDAGRFIKTLSYFEVIPFLSCLQRLFTGRANNQKSSQGKEKDMGVILVAGATGGVGKRVVRRLLKQNYPVRALVRDAQKAREILGDNLELFEADITIPETLTPALYKNITAVVCCTGARVQPVEGDTPNREKYYQGIKFYLPEVVDTPEVVEYQGIKNLVQAAAEYLEPGKQLLFDFQNPSDDLQETWGAVDDVVMGGVSESSIRLINKAALFTGNVSTANSGGFVSVRTRNLPTPLNLAEYEGLELRVKGDGQRYKFILRNESKWDGIAYCYSFDTQKDQWMNVSIPFADLIPVFRAKTLKDAAPFNPSRICAIQLMLSKFEYDGALNPQFAPGSFVLQLETIKAYGGITKPQFIMISSAGVTRPGRPGINLEEEPPAVRMNDQLGGILTWKLRGEEAVRDSGVSYTIIRPCALTEEPGGQALVFAQGDNIRGKVSREDIAELCVQVIEQPKACNVTFEVKEASDGLRDWQTLFCDINTDSN
;
A
#
# COMPACT_ATOMS: atom_id res chain seq x y z
N MET A 1 25.24 12.21 -56.43
CA MET A 1 25.86 11.30 -55.45
C MET A 1 25.75 11.95 -54.08
N THR A 2 24.72 11.63 -53.30
CA THR A 2 24.60 12.07 -51.91
C THR A 2 25.42 11.10 -51.05
N GLN A 3 26.54 11.58 -50.49
CA GLN A 3 27.33 10.82 -49.53
C GLN A 3 26.45 10.46 -48.33
N ASN A 4 26.16 9.17 -48.16
CA ASN A 4 25.52 8.59 -46.99
C ASN A 4 26.48 8.73 -45.81
N ASN A 5 26.43 9.88 -45.12
CA ASN A 5 27.16 10.08 -43.88
C ASN A 5 26.41 9.34 -42.74
N ARG A 6 26.46 8.01 -42.77
CA ARG A 6 25.92 7.17 -41.69
C ARG A 6 26.81 7.34 -40.47
N SER A 7 26.22 7.81 -39.38
CA SER A 7 26.91 7.83 -38.08
C SER A 7 27.25 6.39 -37.66
N PRO A 8 28.42 6.15 -37.02
CA PRO A 8 28.85 4.80 -36.68
C PRO A 8 27.86 4.12 -35.72
N TRP A 9 27.43 2.91 -36.07
CA TRP A 9 26.54 2.11 -35.23
C TRP A 9 27.29 1.52 -34.05
N ASP A 10 26.69 1.60 -32.86
CA ASP A 10 27.30 1.15 -31.61
C ASP A 10 26.83 -0.26 -31.23
N ALA A 11 27.56 -1.26 -31.75
CA ALA A 11 27.34 -2.67 -31.44
C ALA A 11 27.52 -2.99 -29.94
N GLY A 12 28.33 -2.20 -29.22
CA GLY A 12 28.58 -2.38 -27.78
C GLY A 12 27.34 -2.06 -26.95
N ARG A 13 26.66 -0.95 -27.25
CA ARG A 13 25.38 -0.59 -26.59
C ARG A 13 24.26 -1.57 -26.92
N PHE A 14 24.23 -2.10 -28.14
CA PHE A 14 23.31 -3.18 -28.50
C PHE A 14 23.49 -4.42 -27.60
N ILE A 15 24.73 -4.92 -27.48
CA ILE A 15 25.05 -6.07 -26.63
C ILE A 15 24.73 -5.77 -25.16
N LYS A 16 25.11 -4.58 -24.65
CA LYS A 16 24.82 -4.16 -23.27
C LYS A 16 23.32 -4.19 -22.96
N THR A 17 22.49 -3.73 -23.90
CA THR A 17 21.03 -3.76 -23.79
C THR A 17 20.52 -5.20 -23.68
N LEU A 18 20.94 -6.08 -24.58
CA LEU A 18 20.52 -7.49 -24.57
C LEU A 18 20.98 -8.22 -23.31
N SER A 19 22.18 -7.94 -22.80
CA SER A 19 22.70 -8.50 -21.56
C SER A 19 21.91 -8.02 -20.34
N TYR A 20 21.58 -6.72 -20.26
CA TYR A 20 20.82 -6.15 -19.13
C TYR A 20 19.44 -6.79 -18.98
N PHE A 21 18.77 -7.09 -20.10
CA PHE A 21 17.45 -7.73 -20.12
C PHE A 21 17.52 -9.26 -20.25
N GLU A 22 18.69 -9.85 -20.02
CA GLU A 22 18.92 -11.30 -19.97
C GLU A 22 18.45 -12.05 -21.24
N VAL A 23 18.51 -11.39 -22.41
CA VAL A 23 18.08 -11.97 -23.69
C VAL A 23 19.08 -13.01 -24.21
N ILE A 24 20.37 -12.88 -23.85
CA ILE A 24 21.44 -13.79 -24.23
C ILE A 24 21.94 -14.55 -22.99
N PRO A 25 21.62 -15.86 -22.84
CA PRO A 25 21.93 -16.62 -21.63
C PRO A 25 23.43 -16.81 -21.33
N PHE A 26 24.27 -16.81 -22.36
CA PHE A 26 25.69 -17.16 -22.23
C PHE A 26 26.58 -15.99 -21.77
N LEU A 27 26.19 -14.75 -22.10
CA LEU A 27 26.92 -13.54 -21.71
C LEU A 27 26.68 -13.14 -20.26
N SER A 28 25.48 -13.39 -19.73
CA SER A 28 25.15 -13.13 -18.32
C SER A 28 25.96 -14.01 -17.36
N CYS A 29 26.25 -15.26 -17.77
CA CYS A 29 27.13 -16.17 -17.03
C CYS A 29 28.59 -15.67 -16.98
N LEU A 30 29.13 -15.20 -18.11
CA LEU A 30 30.47 -14.62 -18.21
C LEU A 30 30.59 -13.30 -17.43
N GLN A 31 29.59 -12.40 -17.49
CA GLN A 31 29.60 -11.17 -16.69
C GLN A 31 29.63 -11.45 -15.18
N ARG A 32 28.86 -12.44 -14.70
CA ARG A 32 28.85 -12.87 -13.28
C ARG A 32 30.20 -13.45 -12.82
N LEU A 33 30.99 -14.02 -13.73
CA LEU A 33 32.34 -14.52 -13.45
C LEU A 33 33.40 -13.40 -13.36
N PHE A 34 33.22 -12.29 -14.08
CA PHE A 34 34.15 -11.16 -14.05
C PHE A 34 33.83 -10.10 -12.98
N THR A 35 32.55 -9.93 -12.62
CA THR A 35 32.16 -9.08 -11.48
C THR A 35 32.14 -9.91 -10.21
N GLY A 36 33.30 -10.11 -9.57
CA GLY A 36 33.41 -10.81 -8.29
C GLY A 36 32.58 -10.12 -7.19
N ARG A 37 31.32 -10.56 -7.02
CA ARG A 37 30.51 -10.29 -5.84
C ARG A 37 30.20 -11.62 -5.17
N ALA A 38 30.67 -11.75 -3.92
CA ALA A 38 30.46 -12.90 -3.08
C ALA A 38 28.97 -13.25 -3.00
N ASN A 39 28.68 -14.51 -3.27
CA ASN A 39 27.36 -15.09 -3.36
C ASN A 39 26.79 -15.28 -1.94
N ASN A 40 26.19 -14.23 -1.36
CA ASN A 40 25.33 -14.42 -0.19
C ASN A 40 23.98 -14.93 -0.68
N GLN A 41 23.88 -16.25 -0.83
CA GLN A 41 22.61 -16.95 -1.01
C GLN A 41 21.74 -16.70 0.23
N LYS A 42 20.91 -15.65 0.21
CA LYS A 42 19.69 -15.66 1.02
C LYS A 42 18.78 -16.73 0.43
N SER A 43 18.66 -17.83 1.16
CA SER A 43 17.70 -18.91 0.94
C SER A 43 16.33 -18.33 0.56
N SER A 44 15.88 -18.65 -0.64
CA SER A 44 14.55 -18.37 -1.14
C SER A 44 13.53 -19.24 -0.39
N GLN A 45 13.05 -18.75 0.74
CA GLN A 45 11.77 -19.17 1.32
C GLN A 45 10.69 -18.18 0.88
N GLY A 46 9.57 -18.74 0.42
CA GLY A 46 8.37 -18.12 -0.19
C GLY A 46 8.33 -16.59 -0.21
N LYS A 47 8.62 -15.99 -1.36
CA LYS A 47 8.55 -14.54 -1.53
C LYS A 47 7.16 -14.08 -1.95
N GLU A 48 6.49 -13.52 -0.95
CA GLU A 48 5.88 -12.19 -0.95
C GLU A 48 5.08 -11.83 -2.19
N LYS A 49 3.76 -11.95 -2.03
CA LYS A 49 2.77 -11.14 -2.75
C LYS A 49 3.27 -9.68 -2.66
N ASP A 50 3.43 -9.00 -3.78
CA ASP A 50 3.87 -7.59 -3.87
C ASP A 50 2.78 -6.67 -3.31
N MET A 51 2.56 -6.80 -2.00
CA MET A 51 1.50 -6.18 -1.21
C MET A 51 2.18 -5.09 -0.39
N GLY A 52 1.60 -3.89 -0.37
CA GLY A 52 2.06 -2.86 0.55
C GLY A 52 1.99 -3.31 2.00
N VAL A 53 2.62 -2.51 2.86
CA VAL A 53 2.85 -2.84 4.27
C VAL A 53 1.60 -2.51 5.10
N ILE A 54 1.22 -3.42 6.00
CA ILE A 54 0.19 -3.14 7.01
C ILE A 54 0.87 -2.59 8.26
N LEU A 55 0.56 -1.35 8.62
CA LEU A 55 1.07 -0.71 9.84
C LEU A 55 0.18 -1.09 11.03
N VAL A 56 0.74 -1.70 12.08
CA VAL A 56 0.01 -2.03 13.31
C VAL A 56 0.47 -1.11 14.44
N ALA A 57 -0.40 -0.20 14.89
CA ALA A 57 -0.16 0.63 16.07
C ALA A 57 -0.67 -0.07 17.33
N GLY A 58 0.08 0.03 18.43
CA GLY A 58 -0.23 -0.75 19.64
C GLY A 58 0.12 -2.24 19.46
N ALA A 59 1.13 -2.55 18.64
CA ALA A 59 1.48 -3.90 18.23
C ALA A 59 1.88 -4.84 19.38
N THR A 60 2.34 -4.31 20.51
CA THR A 60 2.69 -5.11 21.71
C THR A 60 1.50 -5.31 22.65
N GLY A 61 0.35 -4.68 22.38
CA GLY A 61 -0.86 -4.77 23.18
C GLY A 61 -1.56 -6.12 23.10
N GLY A 62 -2.61 -6.30 23.90
CA GLY A 62 -3.36 -7.55 23.99
C GLY A 62 -3.93 -8.03 22.67
N VAL A 63 -4.55 -7.13 21.88
CA VAL A 63 -5.05 -7.43 20.53
C VAL A 63 -3.95 -7.27 19.48
N GLY A 64 -3.16 -6.20 19.55
CA GLY A 64 -2.14 -5.88 18.54
C GLY A 64 -1.17 -7.02 18.25
N LYS A 65 -0.67 -7.72 19.28
CA LYS A 65 0.28 -8.84 19.09
C LYS A 65 -0.36 -10.01 18.33
N ARG A 66 -1.68 -10.17 18.46
CA ARG A 66 -2.45 -11.23 17.79
C ARG A 66 -2.73 -10.86 16.34
N VAL A 67 -3.03 -9.58 16.07
CA VAL A 67 -3.16 -9.03 14.72
C VAL A 67 -1.85 -9.22 13.94
N VAL A 68 -0.72 -8.81 14.51
CA VAL A 68 0.61 -8.98 13.89
C VAL A 68 0.87 -10.44 13.54
N ARG A 69 0.67 -11.38 14.48
CA ARG A 69 0.86 -12.82 14.24
C ARG A 69 -0.01 -13.35 13.11
N ARG A 70 -1.26 -12.90 13.01
CA ARG A 70 -2.20 -13.33 11.95
C ARG A 70 -1.85 -12.79 10.59
N LEU A 71 -1.50 -11.50 10.50
CA LEU A 71 -1.03 -10.87 9.27
C LEU A 71 0.20 -11.60 8.73
N LEU A 72 1.19 -11.86 9.59
CA LEU A 72 2.39 -12.61 9.20
C LEU A 72 2.06 -14.04 8.76
N LYS A 73 1.15 -14.74 9.44
CA LYS A 73 0.69 -16.09 9.05
C LYS A 73 -0.01 -16.10 7.67
N GLN A 74 -0.64 -14.99 7.29
CA GLN A 74 -1.26 -14.81 5.98
C GLN A 74 -0.31 -14.20 4.93
N ASN A 75 0.98 -14.07 5.25
CA ASN A 75 2.04 -13.51 4.39
C ASN A 75 1.84 -12.02 4.03
N TYR A 76 1.17 -11.24 4.88
CA TYR A 76 1.20 -9.78 4.76
C TYR A 76 2.53 -9.25 5.30
N PRO A 77 3.19 -8.31 4.59
CA PRO A 77 4.24 -7.49 5.17
C PRO A 77 3.68 -6.61 6.28
N VAL A 78 4.32 -6.60 7.44
CA VAL A 78 3.86 -5.87 8.62
C VAL A 78 4.96 -4.96 9.14
N ARG A 79 4.59 -3.72 9.47
CA ARG A 79 5.38 -2.78 10.27
C ARG A 79 4.69 -2.61 11.62
N ALA A 80 5.40 -2.87 12.71
CA ALA A 80 4.87 -2.71 14.05
C ALA A 80 5.34 -1.37 14.66
N LEU A 81 4.40 -0.47 14.93
CA LEU A 81 4.67 0.76 15.68
C LEU A 81 4.67 0.44 17.17
N VAL A 82 5.80 0.71 17.82
CA VAL A 82 6.05 0.38 19.22
C VAL A 82 6.73 1.54 19.94
N ARG A 83 6.54 1.63 21.26
CA ARG A 83 7.23 2.64 22.09
C ARG A 83 8.58 2.18 22.63
N ASP A 84 8.85 0.88 22.53
CA ASP A 84 10.06 0.23 23.04
C ASP A 84 10.38 -0.95 22.12
N ALA A 85 11.40 -0.80 21.27
CA ALA A 85 11.80 -1.82 20.32
C ALA A 85 12.40 -3.06 20.99
N GLN A 86 13.06 -2.93 22.15
CA GLN A 86 13.65 -4.08 22.85
C GLN A 86 12.54 -4.99 23.39
N LYS A 87 11.59 -4.42 24.13
CA LYS A 87 10.42 -5.16 24.64
C LYS A 87 9.58 -5.73 23.50
N ALA A 88 9.47 -5.03 22.38
CA ALA A 88 8.74 -5.51 21.22
C ALA A 88 9.37 -6.78 20.61
N ARG A 89 10.70 -6.88 20.54
CA ARG A 89 11.40 -8.09 20.07
C ARG A 89 11.09 -9.31 20.95
N GLU A 90 11.03 -9.13 22.27
CA GLU A 90 10.68 -10.21 23.20
C GLU A 90 9.25 -10.75 22.97
N ILE A 91 8.31 -9.89 22.57
CA ILE A 91 6.88 -10.24 22.40
C ILE A 91 6.56 -10.75 20.98
N LEU A 92 7.17 -10.14 19.97
CA LEU A 92 6.83 -10.32 18.55
C LEU A 92 7.90 -11.12 17.78
N GLY A 93 9.12 -11.24 18.31
CA GLY A 93 10.27 -11.84 17.65
C GLY A 93 11.09 -10.85 16.83
N ASP A 94 12.22 -11.32 16.29
CA ASP A 94 13.21 -10.50 15.57
C ASP A 94 12.94 -10.35 14.06
N ASN A 95 12.04 -11.16 13.50
CA ASN A 95 11.79 -11.23 12.06
C ASN A 95 10.70 -10.27 11.57
N LEU A 96 10.55 -9.11 12.22
CA LEU A 96 9.50 -8.13 11.94
C LEU A 96 10.09 -6.73 11.88
N GLU A 97 9.61 -5.89 10.97
CA GLU A 97 9.96 -4.48 10.94
C GLU A 97 9.35 -3.77 12.16
N LEU A 98 10.20 -3.35 13.09
CA LEU A 98 9.81 -2.54 14.25
C LEU A 98 10.13 -1.08 13.98
N PHE A 99 9.15 -0.22 14.21
CA PHE A 99 9.33 1.23 14.13
C PHE A 99 9.05 1.84 15.50
N GLU A 100 10.07 2.43 16.12
CA GLU A 100 9.93 3.05 17.44
C GLU A 100 9.39 4.47 17.30
N ALA A 101 8.16 4.70 17.79
CA ALA A 101 7.48 5.99 17.77
C ALA A 101 6.36 6.02 18.84
N ASP A 102 5.94 7.24 19.21
CA ASP A 102 4.81 7.46 20.12
C ASP A 102 3.73 8.30 19.43
N ILE A 103 2.52 7.74 19.28
CA ILE A 103 1.41 8.43 18.63
C ILE A 103 1.03 9.75 19.32
N THR A 104 1.36 9.88 20.61
CA THR A 104 1.11 11.10 21.40
C THR A 104 2.10 12.22 21.11
N ILE A 105 3.19 11.92 20.39
CA ILE A 105 4.27 12.85 20.03
C ILE A 105 4.35 12.91 18.49
N PRO A 106 3.66 13.88 17.85
CA PRO A 106 3.57 13.98 16.38
C PRO A 106 4.92 13.92 15.66
N GLU A 107 5.96 14.50 16.26
CA GLU A 107 7.30 14.59 15.68
C GLU A 107 7.96 13.21 15.49
N THR A 108 7.51 12.20 16.24
CA THR A 108 8.01 10.82 16.08
C THR A 108 7.35 10.06 14.93
N LEU A 109 6.21 10.55 14.43
CA LEU A 109 5.45 9.98 13.31
C LEU A 109 6.02 10.45 11.97
N THR A 110 7.28 10.12 11.72
CA THR A 110 8.02 10.59 10.52
C THR A 110 7.55 9.91 9.23
N PRO A 111 7.81 10.49 8.04
CA PRO A 111 7.50 9.88 6.74
C PRO A 111 7.97 8.42 6.56
N ALA A 112 9.07 8.04 7.20
CA ALA A 112 9.62 6.68 7.12
C ALA A 112 8.65 5.63 7.69
N LEU A 113 7.83 5.99 8.68
CA LEU A 113 6.83 5.12 9.28
C LEU A 113 5.73 4.71 8.27
N TYR A 114 5.38 5.63 7.37
CA TYR A 114 4.27 5.46 6.43
C TYR A 114 4.71 5.04 5.02
N LYS A 115 6.02 4.82 4.82
CA LYS A 115 6.54 4.37 3.52
C LYS A 115 5.87 3.06 3.10
N ASN A 116 5.23 3.08 1.93
CA ASN A 116 4.57 1.93 1.29
C ASN A 116 3.45 1.28 2.12
N ILE A 117 2.79 2.03 3.03
CA ILE A 117 1.65 1.47 3.76
C ILE A 117 0.41 1.38 2.87
N THR A 118 -0.39 0.35 3.06
CA THR A 118 -1.70 0.19 2.40
C THR A 118 -2.86 0.21 3.38
N ALA A 119 -2.61 -0.10 4.65
CA ALA A 119 -3.57 0.08 5.73
C ALA A 119 -2.88 0.27 7.08
N VAL A 120 -3.61 0.82 8.03
CA VAL A 120 -3.26 0.95 9.44
C VAL A 120 -4.27 0.19 10.30
N VAL A 121 -3.79 -0.70 11.18
CA VAL A 121 -4.60 -1.29 12.24
C VAL A 121 -4.22 -0.65 13.58
N CYS A 122 -5.09 0.21 14.10
CA CYS A 122 -4.88 0.91 15.34
C CYS A 122 -5.46 0.11 16.52
N CYS A 123 -4.57 -0.60 17.22
CA CYS A 123 -4.85 -1.32 18.47
C CYS A 123 -4.42 -0.53 19.72
N THR A 124 -4.24 0.79 19.59
CA THR A 124 -3.79 1.62 20.71
C THR A 124 -4.90 1.85 21.73
N GLY A 125 -4.52 2.21 22.95
CA GLY A 125 -5.47 2.52 24.01
C GLY A 125 -4.75 2.92 25.28
N ALA A 126 -5.40 3.76 26.08
CA ALA A 126 -4.87 4.20 27.37
C ALA A 126 -4.66 3.00 28.29
N ARG A 127 -3.49 2.93 28.95
CA ARG A 127 -3.23 1.86 29.91
C ARG A 127 -4.04 2.08 31.17
N VAL A 128 -4.95 1.15 31.43
CA VAL A 128 -5.66 1.01 32.70
C VAL A 128 -5.07 -0.20 33.43
N GLN A 129 -4.75 -0.04 34.71
CA GLN A 129 -4.18 -1.07 35.58
C GLN A 129 -4.92 -1.14 36.92
N PRO A 130 -4.80 -2.22 37.70
CA PRO A 130 -5.37 -2.28 39.06
C PRO A 130 -4.54 -1.44 40.04
N VAL A 131 -5.20 -0.74 40.96
CA VAL A 131 -4.54 0.06 42.01
C VAL A 131 -3.60 -0.80 42.89
N GLU A 132 -3.94 -2.06 43.17
CA GLU A 132 -3.14 -2.96 44.02
C GLU A 132 -1.90 -3.57 43.30
N GLY A 133 -1.45 -3.00 42.19
CA GLY A 133 -0.42 -3.57 41.32
C GLY A 133 -0.87 -4.88 40.66
N ASP A 134 -0.30 -5.26 39.53
CA ASP A 134 -0.64 -6.50 38.83
C ASP A 134 0.62 -7.34 38.60
N THR A 135 0.47 -8.65 38.47
CA THR A 135 1.61 -9.47 38.05
C THR A 135 1.93 -9.15 36.58
N PRO A 136 3.17 -9.38 36.09
CA PRO A 136 3.52 -9.09 34.69
C PRO A 136 2.59 -9.75 33.66
N ASN A 137 1.98 -10.87 34.02
CA ASN A 137 1.01 -11.63 33.20
C ASN A 137 -0.43 -11.13 33.32
N ARG A 138 -0.68 -10.09 34.11
CA ARG A 138 -2.00 -9.52 34.43
C ARG A 138 -2.94 -10.43 35.21
N GLU A 139 -2.43 -11.40 35.97
CA GLU A 139 -3.22 -12.51 36.58
C GLU A 139 -4.46 -12.04 37.36
N LYS A 140 -4.46 -10.81 37.88
CA LYS A 140 -5.61 -10.22 38.59
C LYS A 140 -6.82 -9.95 37.70
N TYR A 141 -6.64 -9.68 36.41
CA TYR A 141 -7.76 -9.57 35.45
C TYR A 141 -8.43 -10.91 35.11
N TYR A 142 -7.81 -12.04 35.50
CA TYR A 142 -8.25 -13.39 35.16
C TYR A 142 -8.93 -14.13 36.32
N GLN A 143 -8.99 -13.52 37.51
CA GLN A 143 -9.69 -14.07 38.67
C GLN A 143 -11.15 -13.63 38.61
N GLY A 144 -11.98 -14.41 37.91
CA GLY A 144 -13.39 -14.15 37.56
C GLY A 144 -14.40 -13.91 38.70
N ILE A 145 -13.99 -13.38 39.85
CA ILE A 145 -14.89 -12.98 40.96
C ILE A 145 -14.42 -11.66 41.65
N LYS A 146 -13.18 -11.20 41.49
CA LYS A 146 -12.69 -9.99 42.20
C LYS A 146 -12.59 -8.78 41.27
N PHE A 147 -13.50 -7.81 41.45
CA PHE A 147 -13.41 -6.50 40.80
C PHE A 147 -12.33 -5.66 41.50
N TYR A 148 -11.23 -5.40 40.80
CA TYR A 148 -10.17 -4.52 41.30
C TYR A 148 -10.45 -3.09 40.84
N LEU A 149 -10.21 -2.12 41.72
CA LEU A 149 -10.35 -0.71 41.38
C LEU A 149 -9.31 -0.35 40.29
N PRO A 150 -9.75 0.15 39.12
CA PRO A 150 -8.84 0.55 38.06
C PRO A 150 -8.22 1.92 38.33
N GLU A 151 -6.99 2.09 37.87
CA GLU A 151 -6.24 3.34 37.78
C GLU A 151 -5.80 3.54 36.33
N VAL A 152 -5.89 4.78 35.86
CA VAL A 152 -5.49 5.18 34.52
C VAL A 152 -4.05 5.68 34.57
N VAL A 153 -3.14 5.01 33.85
CA VAL A 153 -1.70 5.34 33.82
C VAL A 153 -1.38 6.41 32.80
N ASP A 154 -2.00 6.31 31.62
CA ASP A 154 -1.82 7.27 30.53
C ASP A 154 -3.01 8.26 30.52
N THR A 155 -2.81 9.52 30.15
CA THR A 155 -3.92 10.47 30.01
C THR A 155 -4.84 10.07 28.85
N PRO A 156 -6.12 9.72 29.08
CA PRO A 156 -6.98 9.18 28.02
C PRO A 156 -7.18 10.14 26.85
N GLU A 157 -7.32 11.44 27.09
CA GLU A 157 -7.39 12.47 26.04
C GLU A 157 -6.20 12.39 25.09
N VAL A 158 -5.00 12.30 25.65
CA VAL A 158 -3.74 12.32 24.91
C VAL A 158 -3.61 11.07 24.04
N VAL A 159 -4.03 9.90 24.52
CA VAL A 159 -3.90 8.64 23.79
C VAL A 159 -5.09 8.38 22.86
N GLU A 160 -6.30 8.40 23.40
CA GLU A 160 -7.52 7.94 22.71
C GLU A 160 -8.05 8.98 21.72
N TYR A 161 -7.71 10.27 21.89
CA TYR A 161 -8.08 11.32 20.93
C TYR A 161 -6.86 11.88 20.21
N GLN A 162 -5.99 12.61 20.90
CA GLN A 162 -4.91 13.34 20.24
C GLN A 162 -3.94 12.40 19.51
N GLY A 163 -3.58 11.29 20.13
CA GLY A 163 -2.69 10.29 19.52
C GLY A 163 -3.30 9.61 18.29
N ILE A 164 -4.58 9.23 18.36
CA ILE A 164 -5.29 8.66 17.20
C ILE A 164 -5.39 9.70 16.07
N LYS A 165 -5.72 10.94 16.40
CA LYS A 165 -5.78 12.05 15.45
C LYS A 165 -4.44 12.26 14.75
N ASN A 166 -3.33 12.31 15.49
CA ASN A 166 -2.00 12.42 14.93
C ASN A 166 -1.70 11.27 13.96
N LEU A 167 -1.99 10.04 14.38
CA LEU A 167 -1.73 8.83 13.60
C LEU A 167 -2.52 8.81 12.29
N VAL A 168 -3.83 9.09 12.33
CA VAL A 168 -4.69 9.05 11.13
C VAL A 168 -4.40 10.21 10.18
N GLN A 169 -4.13 11.41 10.69
CA GLN A 169 -3.80 12.57 9.84
C GLN A 169 -2.47 12.36 9.10
N ALA A 170 -1.44 11.86 9.78
CA ALA A 170 -0.18 11.54 9.13
C ALA A 170 -0.31 10.35 8.15
N ALA A 171 -1.13 9.34 8.48
CA ALA A 171 -1.38 8.22 7.57
C ALA A 171 -2.16 8.63 6.32
N ALA A 172 -3.08 9.60 6.42
CA ALA A 172 -3.92 10.06 5.32
C ALA A 172 -3.13 10.60 4.13
N GLU A 173 -1.91 11.12 4.35
CA GLU A 173 -1.03 11.58 3.26
C GLU A 173 -0.51 10.44 2.38
N TYR A 174 -0.58 9.20 2.85
CA TYR A 174 -0.03 8.00 2.21
C TYR A 174 -1.11 6.98 1.80
N LEU A 175 -2.35 7.19 2.24
CA LEU A 175 -3.48 6.30 1.98
C LEU A 175 -4.41 6.94 0.95
N GLU A 176 -4.53 6.31 -0.21
CA GLU A 176 -5.42 6.76 -1.29
C GLU A 176 -6.45 5.66 -1.57
N PRO A 177 -7.72 5.81 -1.13
CA PRO A 177 -8.76 4.82 -1.37
C PRO A 177 -8.92 4.51 -2.87
N GLY A 178 -8.98 3.22 -3.21
CA GLY A 178 -9.14 2.76 -4.60
C GLY A 178 -7.91 3.00 -5.49
N LYS A 179 -6.76 3.39 -4.92
CA LYS A 179 -5.49 3.50 -5.63
C LYS A 179 -4.41 2.62 -5.00
N GLN A 180 -3.44 2.22 -5.81
CA GLN A 180 -2.26 1.50 -5.36
C GLN A 180 -1.00 2.09 -5.98
N LEU A 181 -0.05 2.48 -5.14
CA LEU A 181 1.25 2.98 -5.58
C LEU A 181 2.10 1.81 -6.11
N LEU A 182 2.57 1.93 -7.35
CA LEU A 182 3.41 0.91 -8.01
C LEU A 182 4.87 1.35 -8.08
N PHE A 183 5.09 2.63 -8.38
CA PHE A 183 6.41 3.25 -8.35
C PHE A 183 6.31 4.62 -7.68
N ASP A 184 7.09 4.81 -6.62
CA ASP A 184 7.30 6.10 -5.96
C ASP A 184 8.72 6.61 -6.25
N PHE A 185 8.84 7.54 -7.19
CA PHE A 185 10.12 8.17 -7.49
C PHE A 185 10.41 9.36 -6.58
N GLN A 186 9.47 9.74 -5.70
CA GLN A 186 9.69 10.75 -4.68
C GLN A 186 10.46 10.18 -3.49
N ASN A 187 10.19 8.93 -3.14
CA ASN A 187 10.86 8.18 -2.08
C ASN A 187 11.40 6.82 -2.59
N PRO A 188 12.33 6.85 -3.56
CA PRO A 188 12.74 5.65 -4.29
C PRO A 188 13.36 4.58 -3.38
N SER A 189 13.21 3.32 -3.77
CA SER A 189 14.10 2.24 -3.35
C SER A 189 15.43 2.34 -4.09
N ASP A 190 16.50 1.79 -3.51
CA ASP A 190 17.88 1.91 -4.03
C ASP A 190 18.10 1.20 -5.39
N ASP A 191 17.09 0.55 -5.95
CA ASP A 191 17.19 -0.42 -7.05
C ASP A 191 16.68 0.09 -8.40
N LEU A 192 16.45 1.40 -8.59
CA LEU A 192 15.90 1.93 -9.87
C LEU A 192 16.70 1.47 -11.11
N GLN A 193 18.03 1.44 -11.04
CA GLN A 193 18.88 0.98 -12.15
C GLN A 193 18.84 -0.54 -12.35
N GLU A 194 18.45 -1.31 -11.33
CA GLU A 194 18.23 -2.75 -11.44
C GLU A 194 16.84 -3.04 -12.02
N THR A 195 15.88 -2.13 -11.82
CA THR A 195 14.52 -2.25 -12.36
C THR A 195 14.39 -1.70 -13.78
N TRP A 196 14.85 -0.48 -14.08
CA TRP A 196 14.63 0.20 -15.36
C TRP A 196 15.89 0.30 -16.22
N GLY A 197 15.78 -0.04 -17.51
CA GLY A 197 16.87 0.03 -18.48
C GLY A 197 16.47 0.65 -19.82
N ALA A 198 17.44 1.24 -20.51
CA ALA A 198 17.25 1.83 -21.84
C ALA A 198 17.05 0.75 -22.92
N VAL A 199 16.14 1.01 -23.86
CA VAL A 199 15.87 0.21 -25.06
C VAL A 199 15.69 1.20 -26.22
N ASP A 200 16.79 1.67 -26.79
CA ASP A 200 16.78 2.70 -27.85
C ASP A 200 16.83 2.08 -29.25
N ASP A 201 16.67 2.93 -30.27
CA ASP A 201 16.72 2.54 -31.69
C ASP A 201 18.03 1.92 -32.18
N VAL A 202 19.08 1.90 -31.36
CA VAL A 202 20.32 1.16 -31.59
C VAL A 202 20.04 -0.33 -31.86
N VAL A 203 18.97 -0.89 -31.29
CA VAL A 203 18.52 -2.27 -31.57
C VAL A 203 18.08 -2.49 -33.02
N MET A 204 17.84 -1.42 -33.76
CA MET A 204 17.51 -1.43 -35.20
C MET A 204 18.57 -0.72 -36.06
N GLY A 205 19.74 -0.38 -35.51
CA GLY A 205 20.79 0.34 -36.25
C GLY A 205 20.82 1.86 -36.05
N GLY A 206 19.90 2.41 -35.24
CA GLY A 206 19.82 3.83 -34.93
C GLY A 206 20.96 4.33 -34.02
N VAL A 207 20.95 5.63 -33.75
CA VAL A 207 21.97 6.32 -32.94
C VAL A 207 21.38 7.16 -31.82
N SER A 208 20.10 6.97 -31.51
CA SER A 208 19.49 7.60 -30.35
C SER A 208 20.08 7.04 -29.07
N GLU A 209 19.90 7.81 -27.99
CA GLU A 209 20.40 7.44 -26.67
C GLU A 209 19.46 7.98 -25.61
N SER A 210 19.15 7.15 -24.63
CA SER A 210 18.41 7.57 -23.45
C SER A 210 18.92 6.96 -22.16
N SER A 211 18.48 7.57 -21.07
CA SER A 211 18.72 7.11 -19.71
C SER A 211 17.54 7.46 -18.82
N ILE A 212 17.40 6.72 -17.73
CA ILE A 212 16.56 7.09 -16.61
C ILE A 212 17.41 7.18 -15.35
N ARG A 213 17.24 8.24 -14.57
CA ARG A 213 17.95 8.45 -13.30
C ARG A 213 17.06 9.13 -12.28
N LEU A 214 17.33 8.91 -11.00
CA LEU A 214 16.67 9.64 -9.93
C LEU A 214 17.22 11.07 -9.87
N ILE A 215 16.30 12.02 -9.67
CA ILE A 215 16.55 13.42 -9.33
C ILE A 215 15.75 13.74 -8.06
N ASN A 216 15.87 14.97 -7.53
CA ASN A 216 15.12 15.36 -6.35
C ASN A 216 13.60 15.19 -6.59
N LYS A 217 13.00 14.25 -5.84
CA LYS A 217 11.58 13.88 -5.88
C LYS A 217 11.04 13.37 -7.23
N ALA A 218 11.86 12.87 -8.15
CA ALA A 218 11.36 12.32 -9.42
C ALA A 218 12.37 11.38 -10.10
N ALA A 219 11.90 10.59 -11.07
CA ALA A 219 12.74 9.97 -12.09
C ALA A 219 12.79 10.86 -13.34
N LEU A 220 13.98 11.01 -13.92
CA LEU A 220 14.23 11.78 -15.14
C LEU A 220 14.56 10.83 -16.29
N PHE A 221 13.63 10.66 -17.21
CA PHE A 221 13.83 10.01 -18.50
C PHE A 221 14.26 11.06 -19.54
N THR A 222 15.50 10.96 -20.02
CA THR A 222 16.10 11.98 -20.88
C THR A 222 17.21 11.39 -21.76
N GLY A 223 17.53 12.10 -22.82
CA GLY A 223 18.59 11.74 -23.75
C GLY A 223 18.49 12.54 -25.03
N ASN A 224 18.96 11.95 -26.14
CA ASN A 224 18.89 12.55 -27.47
C ASN A 224 18.27 11.55 -28.47
N VAL A 225 17.14 11.91 -29.05
CA VAL A 225 16.48 11.12 -30.11
C VAL A 225 16.87 11.65 -31.49
N SER A 226 17.28 10.76 -32.39
CA SER A 226 17.75 11.09 -33.74
C SER A 226 16.97 10.32 -34.79
N THR A 227 16.68 10.96 -35.92
CA THR A 227 16.09 10.30 -37.09
C THR A 227 17.15 9.74 -38.04
N ALA A 228 18.44 9.85 -37.70
CA ALA A 228 19.53 9.28 -38.50
C ALA A 228 19.50 7.75 -38.47
N ASN A 229 20.08 7.11 -39.50
CA ASN A 229 20.16 5.65 -39.63
C ASN A 229 18.81 4.91 -39.51
N SER A 230 17.72 5.51 -40.03
CA SER A 230 16.35 4.98 -39.90
C SER A 230 15.89 4.82 -38.45
N GLY A 231 16.56 5.50 -37.51
CA GLY A 231 16.16 5.59 -36.11
C GLY A 231 14.96 6.51 -35.92
N GLY A 232 14.78 6.94 -34.68
CA GLY A 232 13.74 7.87 -34.28
C GLY A 232 12.95 7.40 -33.08
N PHE A 233 13.53 6.56 -32.22
CA PHE A 233 12.92 6.28 -30.93
C PHE A 233 13.95 6.07 -29.81
N VAL A 234 13.50 6.41 -28.61
CA VAL A 234 14.18 6.23 -27.34
C VAL A 234 13.19 5.65 -26.35
N SER A 235 13.65 4.78 -25.46
CA SER A 235 12.74 4.13 -24.52
C SER A 235 13.44 3.65 -23.27
N VAL A 236 12.71 3.62 -22.17
CA VAL A 236 13.11 2.94 -20.94
C VAL A 236 12.04 1.94 -20.55
N ARG A 237 12.46 0.75 -20.13
CA ARG A 237 11.57 -0.36 -19.79
C ARG A 237 12.05 -1.04 -18.53
N THR A 238 11.11 -1.50 -17.70
CA THR A 238 11.44 -2.36 -16.57
C THR A 238 12.04 -3.68 -17.06
N ARG A 239 12.93 -4.31 -16.30
CA ARG A 239 13.14 -5.76 -16.44
C ARG A 239 11.79 -6.47 -16.28
N ASN A 240 11.73 -7.71 -16.74
CA ASN A 240 10.56 -8.52 -16.43
C ASN A 240 10.39 -8.56 -14.92
N LEU A 241 9.22 -8.17 -14.46
CA LEU A 241 8.89 -8.20 -13.04
C LEU A 241 8.99 -9.67 -12.59
N PRO A 242 9.74 -9.97 -11.51
CA PRO A 242 9.95 -11.34 -11.07
C PRO A 242 8.63 -12.10 -10.84
N THR A 243 7.64 -11.37 -10.34
CA THR A 243 6.24 -11.77 -10.26
C THR A 243 5.42 -10.79 -11.11
N PRO A 244 4.63 -11.26 -12.09
CA PRO A 244 3.76 -10.38 -12.85
C PRO A 244 2.77 -9.66 -11.92
N LEU A 245 2.58 -8.35 -12.12
CA LEU A 245 1.62 -7.58 -11.32
C LEU A 245 0.20 -8.02 -11.69
N ASN A 246 -0.64 -8.19 -10.67
CA ASN A 246 -2.06 -8.42 -10.83
C ASN A 246 -2.81 -7.17 -10.41
N LEU A 247 -3.32 -6.43 -11.40
CA LEU A 247 -4.13 -5.23 -11.23
C LEU A 247 -5.55 -5.42 -11.75
N ALA A 248 -6.08 -6.66 -11.70
CA ALA A 248 -7.40 -6.98 -12.23
C ALA A 248 -8.55 -6.23 -11.54
N GLU A 249 -8.34 -5.80 -10.30
CA GLU A 249 -9.32 -5.03 -9.52
C GLU A 249 -9.34 -3.54 -9.89
N TYR A 250 -8.45 -3.06 -10.77
CA TYR A 250 -8.28 -1.65 -11.13
C TYR A 250 -8.72 -1.35 -12.57
N GLU A 251 -9.15 -0.12 -12.81
CA GLU A 251 -9.60 0.34 -14.14
C GLU A 251 -8.44 0.75 -15.06
N GLY A 252 -7.32 1.18 -14.48
CA GLY A 252 -6.18 1.68 -15.23
C GLY A 252 -5.00 2.13 -14.38
N LEU A 253 -4.07 2.83 -15.02
CA LEU A 253 -2.89 3.43 -14.38
C LEU A 253 -2.91 4.96 -14.49
N GLU A 254 -2.43 5.64 -13.46
CA GLU A 254 -2.22 7.08 -13.42
C GLU A 254 -0.72 7.37 -13.32
N LEU A 255 -0.23 8.21 -14.22
CA LEU A 255 1.15 8.73 -14.17
C LEU A 255 1.13 10.19 -13.74
N ARG A 256 2.01 10.55 -12.80
CA ARG A 256 2.29 11.95 -12.47
C ARG A 256 3.56 12.39 -13.18
N VAL A 257 3.43 13.22 -14.21
CA VAL A 257 4.54 13.52 -15.14
C VAL A 257 4.70 15.02 -15.42
N LYS A 258 5.92 15.43 -15.75
CA LYS A 258 6.25 16.76 -16.30
C LYS A 258 7.08 16.58 -17.56
N GLY A 259 6.52 16.96 -18.71
CA GLY A 259 7.14 16.76 -20.01
C GLY A 259 7.63 18.04 -20.67
N ASP A 260 8.11 17.89 -21.89
CA ASP A 260 8.76 18.93 -22.69
C ASP A 260 7.89 19.45 -23.85
N GLY A 261 6.63 19.02 -23.91
CA GLY A 261 5.70 19.34 -25.00
C GLY A 261 5.61 18.24 -26.07
N GLN A 262 6.43 17.20 -25.98
CA GLN A 262 6.36 16.07 -26.90
C GLN A 262 5.25 15.07 -26.51
N ARG A 263 4.91 14.21 -27.46
CA ARG A 263 3.97 13.11 -27.28
C ARG A 263 4.71 11.80 -27.03
N TYR A 264 4.39 11.17 -25.91
CA TYR A 264 5.02 9.93 -25.43
C TYR A 264 4.06 8.76 -25.52
N LYS A 265 4.62 7.56 -25.41
CA LYS A 265 3.90 6.29 -25.31
C LYS A 265 4.18 5.63 -23.98
N PHE A 266 3.11 5.19 -23.33
CA PHE A 266 3.16 4.25 -22.23
C PHE A 266 2.83 2.85 -22.75
N ILE A 267 3.60 1.86 -22.34
CA ILE A 267 3.55 0.52 -22.91
C ILE A 267 3.55 -0.52 -21.79
N LEU A 268 2.59 -1.44 -21.84
CA LEU A 268 2.48 -2.59 -20.97
C LEU A 268 2.69 -3.90 -21.75
N ARG A 269 3.18 -4.93 -21.06
CA ARG A 269 3.38 -6.27 -21.64
C ARG A 269 2.81 -7.34 -20.71
N ASN A 270 2.03 -8.27 -21.25
CA ASN A 270 1.54 -9.45 -20.53
C ASN A 270 2.48 -10.67 -20.64
N GLU A 271 3.54 -10.55 -21.42
CA GLU A 271 4.47 -11.63 -21.71
C GLU A 271 5.91 -11.22 -21.36
N SER A 272 6.70 -12.18 -20.89
CA SER A 272 8.10 -11.97 -20.49
C SER A 272 9.08 -12.07 -21.67
N LYS A 273 8.60 -12.39 -22.88
CA LYS A 273 9.47 -12.50 -24.05
C LYS A 273 9.97 -11.13 -24.50
N TRP A 274 11.20 -11.07 -25.01
CA TRP A 274 11.85 -9.83 -25.43
C TRP A 274 11.07 -9.08 -26.53
N ASP A 275 10.65 -9.81 -27.57
CA ASP A 275 9.87 -9.30 -28.69
C ASP A 275 8.50 -9.98 -28.71
N GLY A 276 7.44 -9.18 -28.57
CA GLY A 276 6.10 -9.66 -28.32
C GLY A 276 5.06 -8.56 -28.39
N ILE A 277 3.79 -8.94 -28.24
CA ILE A 277 2.66 -8.01 -28.23
C ILE A 277 2.88 -6.99 -27.10
N ALA A 278 2.74 -5.73 -27.46
CA ALA A 278 2.78 -4.59 -26.56
C ALA A 278 1.40 -3.94 -26.54
N TYR A 279 0.98 -3.45 -25.38
CA TYR A 279 -0.28 -2.73 -25.22
C TYR A 279 0.06 -1.27 -24.94
N CYS A 280 -0.29 -0.40 -25.88
CA CYS A 280 0.22 0.96 -25.94
C CYS A 280 -0.87 1.99 -25.70
N TYR A 281 -0.50 3.09 -25.05
CA TYR A 281 -1.30 4.30 -24.92
C TYR A 281 -0.42 5.52 -25.22
N SER A 282 -0.87 6.42 -26.08
CA SER A 282 -0.12 7.64 -26.45
C SER A 282 -0.72 8.86 -25.75
N PHE A 283 0.12 9.71 -25.16
CA PHE A 283 -0.32 10.91 -24.44
C PHE A 283 0.56 12.12 -24.77
N ASP A 284 -0.06 13.30 -24.83
CA ASP A 284 0.64 14.58 -25.03
C ASP A 284 1.10 15.14 -23.69
N THR A 285 2.26 15.79 -23.68
CA THR A 285 2.73 16.54 -22.51
C THR A 285 2.60 18.03 -22.73
N GLN A 286 2.47 18.77 -21.63
CA GLN A 286 2.59 20.22 -21.64
C GLN A 286 3.99 20.61 -21.16
N LYS A 287 4.66 21.47 -21.93
CA LYS A 287 6.03 21.87 -21.65
C LYS A 287 6.14 22.50 -20.26
N ASP A 288 7.02 21.94 -19.45
CA ASP A 288 7.35 22.41 -18.11
C ASP A 288 6.17 22.48 -17.12
N GLN A 289 5.11 21.70 -17.36
CA GLN A 289 3.96 21.60 -16.45
C GLN A 289 3.77 20.17 -15.93
N TRP A 290 3.51 20.05 -14.63
CA TRP A 290 3.11 18.79 -14.04
C TRP A 290 1.64 18.47 -14.35
N MET A 291 1.38 17.24 -14.78
CA MET A 291 0.04 16.76 -15.10
C MET A 291 -0.15 15.31 -14.65
N ASN A 292 -1.41 14.91 -14.47
CA ASN A 292 -1.78 13.51 -14.30
C ASN A 292 -2.24 12.96 -15.64
N VAL A 293 -1.71 11.80 -16.02
CA VAL A 293 -2.12 11.06 -17.22
C VAL A 293 -2.84 9.81 -16.76
N SER A 294 -4.16 9.76 -16.98
CA SER A 294 -4.98 8.57 -16.76
C SER A 294 -4.91 7.66 -17.98
N ILE A 295 -4.60 6.39 -17.76
CA ILE A 295 -4.41 5.36 -18.78
C ILE A 295 -5.38 4.23 -18.46
N PRO A 296 -6.63 4.28 -18.97
CA PRO A 296 -7.58 3.20 -18.80
C PRO A 296 -7.06 1.94 -19.50
N PHE A 297 -7.21 0.77 -18.86
CA PHE A 297 -6.83 -0.50 -19.48
C PHE A 297 -7.63 -0.80 -20.75
N ALA A 298 -8.88 -0.33 -20.81
CA ALA A 298 -9.76 -0.46 -21.96
C ALA A 298 -9.27 0.30 -23.21
N ASP A 299 -8.45 1.34 -23.02
CA ASP A 299 -7.95 2.20 -24.10
C ASP A 299 -6.58 1.73 -24.64
N LEU A 300 -6.03 0.64 -24.09
CA LEU A 300 -4.75 0.12 -24.53
C LEU A 300 -4.85 -0.57 -25.88
N ILE A 301 -4.02 -0.13 -26.82
CA ILE A 301 -4.01 -0.64 -28.19
C ILE A 301 -2.97 -1.77 -28.31
N PRO A 302 -3.37 -3.00 -28.66
CA PRO A 302 -2.41 -4.08 -28.91
C PRO A 302 -1.65 -3.84 -30.21
N VAL A 303 -0.32 -3.88 -30.11
CA VAL A 303 0.58 -3.67 -31.25
C VAL A 303 1.69 -4.71 -31.28
N PHE A 304 2.13 -5.02 -32.49
CA PHE A 304 3.39 -5.71 -32.73
C PHE A 304 4.26 -4.86 -33.66
N ARG A 305 5.41 -4.41 -33.16
CA ARG A 305 6.33 -3.50 -33.89
C ARG A 305 5.61 -2.29 -34.51
N ALA A 306 4.85 -1.58 -33.66
CA ALA A 306 4.04 -0.40 -33.99
C ALA A 306 2.88 -0.62 -34.98
N LYS A 307 2.64 -1.85 -35.46
CA LYS A 307 1.45 -2.21 -36.23
C LYS A 307 0.32 -2.66 -35.29
N THR A 308 -0.86 -2.08 -35.45
CA THR A 308 -2.05 -2.42 -34.67
C THR A 308 -2.53 -3.83 -35.00
N LEU A 309 -2.89 -4.59 -33.96
CA LEU A 309 -3.41 -5.94 -34.08
C LEU A 309 -4.92 -5.95 -33.83
N LYS A 310 -5.72 -6.07 -34.89
CA LYS A 310 -7.19 -6.05 -34.78
C LYS A 310 -7.76 -7.28 -34.06
N ASP A 311 -7.12 -8.42 -34.25
CA ASP A 311 -7.57 -9.72 -33.71
C ASP A 311 -6.74 -10.17 -32.49
N ALA A 312 -5.99 -9.26 -31.88
CA ALA A 312 -5.27 -9.57 -30.65
C ALA A 312 -6.23 -9.68 -29.46
N ALA A 313 -5.84 -10.50 -28.48
CA ALA A 313 -6.54 -10.53 -27.20
C ALA A 313 -6.53 -9.14 -26.54
N PRO A 314 -7.58 -8.77 -25.78
CA PRO A 314 -7.56 -7.58 -24.93
C PRO A 314 -6.43 -7.65 -23.90
N PHE A 315 -6.02 -6.47 -23.40
CA PHE A 315 -5.04 -6.39 -22.33
C PHE A 315 -5.50 -7.18 -21.10
N ASN A 316 -4.61 -8.00 -20.53
CA ASN A 316 -4.90 -8.74 -19.31
C ASN A 316 -4.31 -8.01 -18.09
N PRO A 317 -5.13 -7.31 -17.27
CA PRO A 317 -4.63 -6.59 -16.10
C PRO A 317 -4.14 -7.53 -14.98
N SER A 318 -4.51 -8.81 -15.00
CA SER A 318 -4.08 -9.78 -13.98
C SER A 318 -2.62 -10.24 -14.10
N ARG A 319 -1.93 -9.86 -15.19
CA ARG A 319 -0.58 -10.34 -15.48
C ARG A 319 0.23 -9.30 -16.24
N ILE A 320 0.81 -8.33 -15.55
CA ILE A 320 1.70 -7.33 -16.14
C ILE A 320 3.15 -7.75 -15.90
N CYS A 321 3.86 -8.09 -16.97
CA CYS A 321 5.25 -8.54 -16.91
C CYS A 321 6.25 -7.39 -17.02
N ALA A 322 5.93 -6.30 -17.72
CA ALA A 322 6.83 -5.17 -17.87
C ALA A 322 6.08 -3.86 -18.19
N ILE A 323 6.69 -2.74 -17.79
CA ILE A 323 6.21 -1.37 -18.01
C ILE A 323 7.28 -0.61 -18.79
N GLN A 324 6.88 0.23 -19.74
CA GLN A 324 7.78 0.93 -20.65
C GLN A 324 7.27 2.34 -21.00
N LEU A 325 8.21 3.28 -21.11
CA LEU A 325 8.01 4.64 -21.61
C LEU A 325 8.80 4.82 -22.89
N MET A 326 8.23 5.47 -23.89
CA MET A 326 8.87 5.66 -25.18
C MET A 326 8.54 7.02 -25.78
N LEU A 327 9.54 7.66 -26.38
CA LEU A 327 9.36 8.74 -27.36
C LEU A 327 9.74 8.18 -28.73
N SER A 328 8.85 8.35 -29.71
CA SER A 328 9.06 7.80 -31.06
C SER A 328 8.53 8.75 -32.13
N LYS A 329 9.22 8.78 -33.27
CA LYS A 329 8.83 9.46 -34.50
C LYS A 329 7.49 8.94 -35.05
N PHE A 330 7.19 7.66 -34.82
CA PHE A 330 6.02 7.01 -35.38
C PHE A 330 4.96 6.74 -34.33
N GLU A 331 3.72 7.03 -34.69
CA GLU A 331 2.51 6.51 -34.06
C GLU A 331 2.16 5.12 -34.60
N TYR A 332 0.91 4.70 -34.43
CA TYR A 332 0.42 3.40 -34.89
C TYR A 332 0.35 3.33 -36.41
N ASP A 333 0.57 2.13 -36.97
CA ASP A 333 0.36 1.82 -38.38
C ASP A 333 1.15 2.72 -39.35
N GLY A 334 2.32 3.18 -38.91
CA GLY A 334 3.22 4.02 -39.71
C GLY A 334 2.85 5.50 -39.74
N ALA A 335 1.81 5.93 -39.01
CA ALA A 335 1.49 7.34 -38.85
C ALA A 335 2.65 8.09 -38.18
N LEU A 336 2.82 9.38 -38.50
CA LEU A 336 3.81 10.23 -37.83
C LEU A 336 3.27 10.73 -36.49
N ASN A 337 4.15 10.82 -35.51
CA ASN A 337 3.86 11.48 -34.25
C ASN A 337 3.77 13.00 -34.47
N PRO A 338 2.60 13.62 -34.23
CA PRO A 338 2.37 15.03 -34.56
C PRO A 338 3.17 16.01 -33.69
N GLN A 339 3.63 15.59 -32.51
CA GLN A 339 4.38 16.42 -31.56
C GLN A 339 5.83 15.95 -31.40
N PHE A 340 6.34 15.14 -32.32
CA PHE A 340 7.72 14.65 -32.25
C PHE A 340 8.72 15.71 -32.72
N ALA A 341 9.76 15.93 -31.93
CA ALA A 341 10.92 16.72 -32.32
C ALA A 341 12.22 15.93 -32.08
N PRO A 342 13.10 15.76 -33.09
CA PRO A 342 14.42 15.19 -32.85
C PRO A 342 15.26 16.13 -31.97
N GLY A 343 16.19 15.54 -31.22
CA GLY A 343 17.10 16.27 -30.33
C GLY A 343 16.94 15.84 -28.87
N SER A 344 17.30 16.75 -27.95
CA SER A 344 17.17 16.52 -26.52
C SER A 344 15.71 16.47 -26.10
N PHE A 345 15.37 15.53 -25.22
CA PHE A 345 14.04 15.39 -24.64
C PHE A 345 14.10 15.21 -23.14
N VAL A 346 13.02 15.55 -22.45
CA VAL A 346 12.89 15.44 -20.99
C VAL A 346 11.48 15.03 -20.61
N LEU A 347 11.37 13.93 -19.86
CA LEU A 347 10.17 13.52 -19.16
C LEU A 347 10.52 13.21 -17.70
N GLN A 348 9.92 13.96 -16.77
CA GLN A 348 10.02 13.67 -15.34
C GLN A 348 8.80 12.89 -14.88
N LEU A 349 8.98 11.96 -13.94
CA LEU A 349 7.93 11.14 -13.36
C LEU A 349 8.04 11.17 -11.83
N GLU A 350 6.96 11.53 -11.15
CA GLU A 350 6.84 11.48 -9.69
C GLU A 350 6.34 10.10 -9.24
N THR A 351 5.25 9.60 -9.84
CA THR A 351 4.61 8.35 -9.43
C THR A 351 3.96 7.60 -10.59
N ILE A 352 3.85 6.29 -10.44
CA ILE A 352 2.95 5.42 -11.21
C ILE A 352 2.01 4.73 -10.22
N LYS A 353 0.70 4.91 -10.40
CA LYS A 353 -0.34 4.34 -9.52
C LYS A 353 -1.36 3.55 -10.33
N ALA A 354 -1.94 2.51 -9.77
CA ALA A 354 -3.21 1.96 -10.25
C ALA A 354 -4.37 2.79 -9.67
N TYR A 355 -5.46 2.95 -10.44
CA TYR A 355 -6.65 3.68 -10.00
C TYR A 355 -7.94 2.94 -10.35
N GLY A 356 -9.06 3.38 -9.77
CA GLY A 356 -10.37 2.77 -10.00
C GLY A 356 -10.52 1.41 -9.30
N GLY A 357 -9.67 1.15 -8.30
CA GLY A 357 -9.74 -0.04 -7.47
C GLY A 357 -10.98 -0.04 -6.58
N ILE A 358 -11.44 -1.24 -6.22
CA ILE A 358 -12.45 -1.40 -5.18
C ILE A 358 -11.92 -0.79 -3.88
N THR A 359 -12.62 0.18 -3.33
CA THR A 359 -12.23 0.80 -2.07
C THR A 359 -12.41 -0.20 -0.93
N LYS A 360 -11.32 -0.42 -0.19
CA LYS A 360 -11.24 -1.25 1.01
C LYS A 360 -10.88 -0.38 2.22
N PRO A 361 -11.12 -0.84 3.47
CA PRO A 361 -10.73 -0.08 4.65
C PRO A 361 -9.22 0.07 4.73
N GLN A 362 -8.74 1.29 4.89
CA GLN A 362 -7.34 1.62 5.04
C GLN A 362 -6.98 2.05 6.47
N PHE A 363 -7.97 2.40 7.31
CA PHE A 363 -7.75 2.65 8.73
C PHE A 363 -8.73 1.85 9.60
N ILE A 364 -8.23 0.81 10.27
CA ILE A 364 -9.03 -0.06 11.15
C ILE A 364 -8.76 0.36 12.59
N MET A 365 -9.75 0.94 13.26
CA MET A 365 -9.64 1.37 14.65
C MET A 365 -10.37 0.40 15.58
N ILE A 366 -9.68 -0.03 16.64
CA ILE A 366 -10.32 -0.74 17.76
C ILE A 366 -10.72 0.29 18.81
N SER A 367 -12.02 0.55 18.91
CA SER A 367 -12.62 1.44 19.89
C SER A 367 -13.19 0.64 21.08
N SER A 368 -14.38 0.98 21.58
CA SER A 368 -15.10 0.28 22.64
C SER A 368 -16.59 0.39 22.42
N ALA A 369 -17.34 -0.68 22.71
CA ALA A 369 -18.77 -0.52 22.93
C ALA A 369 -19.00 0.34 24.18
N GLY A 370 -20.06 1.14 24.18
CA GLY A 370 -20.46 2.05 25.22
C GLY A 370 -19.99 3.49 25.05
N VAL A 371 -19.23 3.83 24.00
CA VAL A 371 -18.65 5.17 23.83
C VAL A 371 -19.68 6.31 23.69
N THR A 372 -20.90 6.00 23.25
CA THR A 372 -21.99 6.98 23.12
C THR A 372 -23.00 6.90 24.26
N ARG A 373 -22.73 6.11 25.30
CA ARG A 373 -23.62 5.92 26.46
C ARG A 373 -23.41 6.93 27.59
N PRO A 374 -22.17 7.37 27.93
CA PRO A 374 -21.97 8.44 28.90
C PRO A 374 -22.79 9.68 28.51
N GLY A 375 -23.67 10.12 29.39
CA GLY A 375 -24.53 11.28 29.15
C GLY A 375 -25.69 11.08 28.16
N ARG A 376 -25.91 9.87 27.62
CA ARG A 376 -27.05 9.60 26.74
C ARG A 376 -28.37 9.69 27.52
N PRO A 377 -29.36 10.51 27.09
CA PRO A 377 -30.65 10.59 27.76
C PRO A 377 -31.35 9.23 27.82
N GLY A 378 -31.96 8.91 28.97
CA GLY A 378 -32.76 7.69 29.16
C GLY A 378 -31.98 6.42 29.50
N ILE A 379 -30.66 6.49 29.70
CA ILE A 379 -29.86 5.35 30.20
C ILE A 379 -29.90 5.28 31.73
N ASN A 380 -30.18 4.09 32.27
CA ASN A 380 -29.95 3.78 33.69
C ASN A 380 -28.48 3.41 33.91
N LEU A 381 -27.70 4.34 34.47
CA LEU A 381 -26.26 4.15 34.72
C LEU A 381 -25.97 2.92 35.58
N GLU A 382 -26.78 2.60 36.59
CA GLU A 382 -26.49 1.47 37.50
C GLU A 382 -26.46 0.11 36.80
N GLU A 383 -27.23 -0.02 35.72
CA GLU A 383 -27.31 -1.22 34.90
C GLU A 383 -26.24 -1.28 33.80
N GLU A 384 -25.49 -0.20 33.57
CA GLU A 384 -24.48 -0.16 32.51
C GLU A 384 -23.19 -0.92 32.90
N PRO A 385 -22.39 -1.35 31.90
CA PRO A 385 -21.08 -1.95 32.16
C PRO A 385 -20.17 -1.01 32.98
N PRO A 386 -19.21 -1.56 33.75
CA PRO A 386 -18.31 -0.77 34.61
C PRO A 386 -17.61 0.39 33.89
N ALA A 387 -17.18 0.19 32.64
CA ALA A 387 -16.51 1.24 31.86
C ALA A 387 -17.39 2.48 31.61
N VAL A 388 -18.71 2.30 31.45
CA VAL A 388 -19.66 3.40 31.26
C VAL A 388 -19.97 4.06 32.61
N ARG A 389 -20.23 3.23 33.63
CA ARG A 389 -20.53 3.69 35.00
C ARG A 389 -19.41 4.52 35.61
N MET A 390 -18.17 4.10 35.36
CA MET A 390 -16.97 4.69 35.95
C MET A 390 -16.23 5.59 34.97
N ASN A 391 -16.86 6.01 33.86
CA ASN A 391 -16.17 6.75 32.81
C ASN A 391 -15.44 7.99 33.34
N ASP A 392 -16.09 8.78 34.19
CA ASP A 392 -15.48 9.98 34.79
C ASP A 392 -14.30 9.64 35.71
N GLN A 393 -14.41 8.56 36.48
CA GLN A 393 -13.31 8.06 37.33
C GLN A 393 -12.15 7.50 36.50
N LEU A 394 -12.44 7.02 35.29
CA LEU A 394 -11.47 6.57 34.29
C LEU A 394 -10.98 7.72 33.40
N GLY A 395 -11.10 8.98 33.83
CA GLY A 395 -10.61 10.14 33.10
C GLY A 395 -11.34 10.40 31.78
N GLY A 396 -12.60 9.97 31.68
CA GLY A 396 -13.43 10.15 30.48
C GLY A 396 -13.00 9.25 29.32
N ILE A 397 -12.39 8.08 29.57
CA ILE A 397 -11.81 7.22 28.52
C ILE A 397 -12.76 6.93 27.35
N LEU A 398 -14.05 6.69 27.60
CA LEU A 398 -15.04 6.46 26.55
C LEU A 398 -15.37 7.74 25.77
N THR A 399 -15.39 8.88 26.46
CA THR A 399 -15.56 10.20 25.85
C THR A 399 -14.45 10.48 24.85
N TRP A 400 -13.20 10.19 25.23
CA TRP A 400 -12.04 10.42 24.35
C TRP A 400 -11.93 9.40 23.23
N LYS A 401 -12.34 8.14 23.46
CA LYS A 401 -12.50 7.17 22.37
C LYS A 401 -13.48 7.65 21.33
N LEU A 402 -14.62 8.21 21.73
CA LEU A 402 -15.60 8.78 20.79
C LEU A 402 -14.99 9.94 19.98
N ARG A 403 -14.23 10.85 20.62
CA ARG A 403 -13.48 11.90 19.91
C ARG A 403 -12.42 11.35 18.95
N GLY A 404 -11.74 10.26 19.33
CA GLY A 404 -10.82 9.54 18.45
C GLY A 404 -11.52 8.95 17.22
N GLU A 405 -12.71 8.39 17.41
CA GLU A 405 -13.55 7.93 16.29
C GLU A 405 -13.92 9.08 15.36
N GLU A 406 -14.37 10.23 15.88
CA GLU A 406 -14.65 11.44 15.10
C GLU A 406 -13.44 11.85 14.26
N ALA A 407 -12.23 11.87 14.85
CA ALA A 407 -11.01 12.19 14.12
C ALA A 407 -10.71 11.22 12.96
N VAL A 408 -11.07 9.94 13.10
CA VAL A 408 -10.96 8.96 12.02
C VAL A 408 -11.99 9.24 10.93
N ARG A 409 -13.26 9.52 11.29
CA ARG A 409 -14.32 9.86 10.31
C ARG A 409 -13.98 11.11 9.51
N ASP A 410 -13.44 12.13 10.17
CA ASP A 410 -13.09 13.42 9.58
C ASP A 410 -11.80 13.37 8.74
N SER A 411 -11.07 12.26 8.74
CA SER A 411 -9.74 12.16 8.09
C SER A 411 -9.77 12.08 6.57
N GLY A 412 -10.91 11.70 5.98
CA GLY A 412 -11.04 11.40 4.55
C GLY A 412 -10.46 10.05 4.10
N VAL A 413 -9.87 9.28 5.03
CA VAL A 413 -9.38 7.92 4.77
C VAL A 413 -10.53 6.92 4.86
N SER A 414 -10.56 5.89 4.01
CA SER A 414 -11.53 4.81 4.17
C SER A 414 -11.25 4.03 5.46
N TYR A 415 -12.26 3.87 6.32
CA TYR A 415 -12.04 3.33 7.66
C TYR A 415 -13.00 2.21 8.06
N THR A 416 -12.67 1.51 9.13
CA THR A 416 -13.59 0.67 9.90
C THR A 416 -13.37 0.92 11.38
N ILE A 417 -14.43 1.22 12.12
CA ILE A 417 -14.37 1.38 13.57
C ILE A 417 -15.06 0.18 14.22
N ILE A 418 -14.29 -0.65 14.90
CA ILE A 418 -14.75 -1.83 15.60
C ILE A 418 -14.92 -1.47 17.08
N ARG A 419 -16.14 -1.58 17.60
CA ARG A 419 -16.47 -1.35 19.02
C ARG A 419 -16.68 -2.68 19.73
N PRO A 420 -15.61 -3.37 20.18
CA PRO A 420 -15.77 -4.61 20.91
C PRO A 420 -16.53 -4.39 22.22
N CYS A 421 -17.38 -5.35 22.55
CA CYS A 421 -17.86 -5.54 23.92
C CYS A 421 -16.71 -5.99 24.84
N ALA A 422 -16.99 -6.42 26.08
CA ALA A 422 -15.94 -6.72 27.06
C ALA A 422 -14.90 -7.73 26.53
N LEU A 423 -13.64 -7.30 26.44
CA LEU A 423 -12.57 -8.11 25.86
C LEU A 423 -12.10 -9.22 26.82
N THR A 424 -12.12 -10.48 26.36
CA THR A 424 -11.64 -11.64 27.13
C THR A 424 -10.33 -12.20 26.58
N GLU A 425 -9.74 -13.12 27.32
CA GLU A 425 -8.56 -13.91 26.93
C GLU A 425 -8.94 -15.38 26.69
N GLU A 426 -10.25 -15.64 26.54
CA GLU A 426 -10.77 -16.94 26.15
C GLU A 426 -10.25 -17.30 24.74
N PRO A 427 -10.16 -18.60 24.40
CA PRO A 427 -9.82 -19.02 23.05
C PRO A 427 -10.84 -18.45 22.05
N GLY A 428 -10.34 -18.00 20.89
CA GLY A 428 -11.20 -17.58 19.77
C GLY A 428 -11.86 -18.75 19.05
N GLY A 429 -12.53 -18.43 17.94
CA GLY A 429 -13.32 -19.36 17.14
C GLY A 429 -14.81 -19.34 17.48
N GLN A 430 -15.25 -18.37 18.28
CA GLN A 430 -16.67 -18.16 18.55
C GLN A 430 -17.33 -17.48 17.35
N ALA A 431 -18.65 -17.63 17.25
CA ALA A 431 -19.41 -16.91 16.25
C ALA A 431 -19.68 -15.47 16.71
N LEU A 432 -19.72 -14.52 15.78
CA LEU A 432 -19.83 -13.11 16.09
C LEU A 432 -21.21 -12.57 15.73
N VAL A 433 -21.61 -11.51 16.43
CA VAL A 433 -22.78 -10.69 16.13
C VAL A 433 -22.34 -9.25 16.05
N PHE A 434 -22.69 -8.59 14.95
CA PHE A 434 -22.49 -7.16 14.78
C PHE A 434 -23.79 -6.40 15.02
N ALA A 435 -23.70 -5.20 15.56
CA ALA A 435 -24.81 -4.28 15.72
C ALA A 435 -24.36 -2.85 15.50
N GLN A 436 -25.31 -1.93 15.35
CA GLN A 436 -25.07 -0.50 15.32
C GLN A 436 -26.00 0.22 16.30
N GLY A 437 -25.60 1.40 16.76
CA GLY A 437 -26.36 2.23 17.71
C GLY A 437 -25.90 2.11 19.16
N ASP A 438 -24.87 1.29 19.41
CA ASP A 438 -24.16 1.21 20.69
C ASP A 438 -25.01 0.68 21.83
N ASN A 439 -25.88 -0.30 21.55
CA ASN A 439 -26.85 -0.83 22.52
C ASN A 439 -26.56 -2.25 22.99
N ILE A 440 -25.70 -3.00 22.28
CA ILE A 440 -25.43 -4.39 22.64
C ILE A 440 -24.48 -4.49 23.83
N ARG A 441 -24.65 -5.56 24.61
CA ARG A 441 -23.78 -5.94 25.73
C ARG A 441 -23.36 -7.39 25.55
N GLY A 442 -22.18 -7.72 26.06
CA GLY A 442 -21.62 -9.05 25.97
C GLY A 442 -20.11 -9.03 26.17
N LYS A 443 -19.46 -10.05 25.63
CA LYS A 443 -18.01 -10.22 25.67
C LYS A 443 -17.51 -10.71 24.32
N VAL A 444 -16.23 -10.54 24.05
CA VAL A 444 -15.57 -11.06 22.85
C VAL A 444 -14.08 -11.27 23.09
N SER A 445 -13.55 -12.38 22.61
CA SER A 445 -12.14 -12.74 22.76
C SER A 445 -11.25 -11.81 21.95
N ARG A 446 -10.06 -11.53 22.48
CA ARG A 446 -9.04 -10.77 21.74
C ARG A 446 -8.54 -11.52 20.50
N GLU A 447 -8.66 -12.85 20.47
CA GLU A 447 -8.34 -13.66 19.30
C GLU A 447 -9.34 -13.43 18.16
N ASP A 448 -10.64 -13.35 18.47
CA ASP A 448 -11.67 -13.10 17.45
C ASP A 448 -11.66 -11.65 16.96
N ILE A 449 -11.37 -10.67 17.82
CA ILE A 449 -11.14 -9.29 17.38
C ILE A 449 -9.90 -9.19 16.47
N ALA A 450 -8.84 -9.91 16.80
CA ALA A 450 -7.64 -9.92 15.95
C ALA A 450 -7.91 -10.55 14.58
N GLU A 451 -8.70 -11.63 14.53
CA GLU A 451 -9.16 -12.21 13.27
C GLU A 451 -10.01 -11.22 12.48
N LEU A 452 -11.00 -10.60 13.13
CA LEU A 452 -11.86 -9.59 12.52
C LEU A 452 -11.06 -8.44 11.90
N CYS A 453 -10.03 -7.92 12.59
CA CYS A 453 -9.19 -6.85 12.05
C CYS A 453 -8.49 -7.27 10.74
N VAL A 454 -8.07 -8.53 10.62
CA VAL A 454 -7.42 -9.03 9.40
C VAL A 454 -8.42 -9.24 8.28
N GLN A 455 -9.63 -9.72 8.59
CA GLN A 455 -10.69 -9.96 7.60
C GLN A 455 -11.25 -8.65 7.04
N VAL A 456 -11.34 -7.60 7.86
CA VAL A 456 -11.83 -6.27 7.47
C VAL A 456 -10.98 -5.64 6.36
N ILE A 457 -9.66 -5.84 6.36
CA ILE A 457 -8.72 -5.23 5.39
C ILE A 457 -9.12 -5.55 3.94
N GLU A 458 -9.66 -6.75 3.69
CA GLU A 458 -10.03 -7.21 2.35
C GLU A 458 -11.53 -7.11 2.07
N GLN A 459 -12.32 -6.49 2.95
CA GLN A 459 -13.78 -6.47 2.87
C GLN A 459 -14.31 -5.09 2.44
N PRO A 460 -14.73 -4.90 1.17
CA PRO A 460 -15.21 -3.60 0.69
C PRO A 460 -16.45 -3.08 1.42
N LYS A 461 -17.33 -3.98 1.88
CA LYS A 461 -18.52 -3.60 2.68
C LYS A 461 -18.19 -3.08 4.08
N ALA A 462 -16.95 -3.24 4.54
CA ALA A 462 -16.50 -2.69 5.81
C ALA A 462 -15.95 -1.26 5.67
N CYS A 463 -16.07 -0.62 4.51
CA CYS A 463 -15.65 0.76 4.30
C CYS A 463 -16.63 1.75 4.95
N ASN A 464 -16.07 2.68 5.73
CA ASN A 464 -16.77 3.78 6.39
C ASN A 464 -17.93 3.28 7.27
N VAL A 465 -17.67 2.23 8.04
CA VAL A 465 -18.65 1.68 8.98
C VAL A 465 -18.13 1.73 10.42
N THR A 466 -19.05 1.99 11.33
CA THR A 466 -18.86 1.78 12.77
C THR A 466 -19.85 0.73 13.26
N PHE A 467 -19.38 -0.29 13.98
CA PHE A 467 -20.25 -1.31 14.55
C PHE A 467 -19.73 -1.87 15.87
N GLU A 468 -20.65 -2.33 16.72
CA GLU A 468 -20.34 -3.08 17.92
C GLU A 468 -20.22 -4.58 17.63
N VAL A 469 -19.36 -5.28 18.36
CA VAL A 469 -19.17 -6.73 18.20
C VAL A 469 -19.18 -7.45 19.54
N LYS A 470 -19.89 -8.59 19.58
CA LYS A 470 -19.84 -9.57 20.67
C LYS A 470 -19.83 -11.00 20.14
N GLU A 471 -19.46 -11.94 20.99
CA GLU A 471 -19.66 -13.36 20.75
C GLU A 471 -21.13 -13.77 20.97
N ALA A 472 -21.57 -14.78 20.22
CA ALA A 472 -22.82 -15.47 20.43
C ALA A 472 -22.67 -16.97 20.18
N SER A 473 -23.40 -17.79 20.94
CA SER A 473 -23.47 -19.25 20.74
C SER A 473 -24.09 -19.63 19.39
N ASP A 474 -24.97 -18.77 18.86
CA ASP A 474 -25.76 -19.02 17.64
C ASP A 474 -25.40 -18.03 16.52
N GLY A 475 -24.22 -17.41 16.60
CA GLY A 475 -23.79 -16.36 15.66
C GLY A 475 -23.40 -16.87 14.28
N LEU A 476 -23.06 -15.95 13.39
CA LEU A 476 -22.53 -16.25 12.07
C LEU A 476 -20.99 -16.32 12.10
N ARG A 477 -20.42 -17.20 11.29
CA ARG A 477 -18.97 -17.26 11.00
C ARG A 477 -18.63 -16.75 9.61
N ASP A 478 -19.64 -16.45 8.80
CA ASP A 478 -19.45 -15.92 7.46
C ASP A 478 -19.30 -14.39 7.51
N TRP A 479 -18.09 -13.92 7.22
CA TRP A 479 -17.76 -12.50 7.20
C TRP A 479 -18.61 -11.72 6.20
N GLN A 480 -18.92 -12.30 5.03
CA GLN A 480 -19.70 -11.60 4.02
C GLN A 480 -21.10 -11.27 4.53
N THR A 481 -21.77 -12.24 5.15
CA THR A 481 -23.10 -12.04 5.76
C THR A 481 -23.04 -11.06 6.93
N LEU A 482 -22.01 -11.12 7.78
CA LEU A 482 -21.87 -10.21 8.93
C LEU A 482 -21.81 -8.73 8.51
N PHE A 483 -21.23 -8.41 7.35
CA PHE A 483 -21.16 -7.04 6.83
C PHE A 483 -22.33 -6.65 5.91
N CYS A 484 -23.26 -7.56 5.61
CA CYS A 484 -24.41 -7.24 4.75
C CYS A 484 -25.40 -6.27 5.41
N ASP A 485 -25.57 -6.37 6.72
CA ASP A 485 -26.59 -5.62 7.48
C ASP A 485 -26.02 -4.37 8.17
N ILE A 486 -24.74 -4.06 7.93
CA ILE A 486 -24.08 -2.88 8.49
C ILE A 486 -24.21 -1.72 7.51
N ASN A 487 -24.78 -0.62 8.01
CA ASN A 487 -24.91 0.61 7.24
C ASN A 487 -23.63 1.43 7.33
N THR A 488 -23.30 2.11 6.24
CA THR A 488 -22.24 3.12 6.23
C THR A 488 -22.59 4.25 7.19
N ASP A 489 -21.58 4.77 7.89
CA ASP A 489 -21.73 5.95 8.71
C ASP A 489 -22.27 7.10 7.85
N SER A 490 -23.17 7.89 8.43
CA SER A 490 -23.69 9.08 7.77
C SER A 490 -22.66 10.19 7.88
N ASN A 491 -22.31 10.81 6.74
CA ASN A 491 -21.47 12.02 6.71
C ASN A 491 -22.15 13.21 7.39
#